data_AF-A0A0F9JWI1-F1
#
_entry.id   AF-A0A0F9JWI1-F1
#
_cell.length_a   1.000
_cell.length_b   1.000
_cell.length_c   1.000
_cell.angle_alpha   90.00
_cell.angle_beta   90.00
_cell.angle_gamma   90.00
#
_symmetry.space_group_name_H-M   'P 1'
#
loop_
_entity.id
_entity.type
_entity.pdbx_description
1 polymer ?
#
loop_
_entity_poly.entity_id
_entity_poly.type
_entity_poly.pdbx_seq_one_letter_code
_entity_poly.pdbx_strand_id
1 'polypeptide(L)'
;MGLRKVTVLTEETSSYTPSNAEALYIECFGAGGGGGGASARGISGGGGAGAFSSVIIPSGSVNLAPYTVSIGAGGPGGLGAPTTEDFNTGSAGGDTWFDSASFCLAKGGVGGHGAAAPKGGAGGFANDGVGDQRSSGASGTVGFRYIDFSTHRQAQSGDGANGFFGGGGPGINSKIVDHPSARDGLAFGAGGSGASFGRGGSGSAGLIKVWEYGILNAGVIVSGAGSFWSPVAGVADHVREIIANRDFELIGPSLATAPIRIEFDGADGVLSNAGVGGAPLIELFNTGSDWEHTIFAVVKPYISHSTSIINYATEDLGSSGTVGIYLDSSGVFEYIVNSATFTGSVAAVSGTQVSASAGVWQSIAYTVGPDGLAKQKAYKNGVLVSTVSKSFDIRIIPVGDSINIVGNDPELFGAAFHEFTGSMAYLGWWPKELTPEEIAVVHDWVVTEGGFGGNIS
;
A
#
# COMPACT_ATOMS: atom_id res chain seq x y z
N MET A 1 -11.90 -4.21 19.44
CA MET A 1 -11.33 -2.88 19.11
C MET A 1 -10.84 -2.93 17.68
N GLY A 2 -11.21 -1.95 16.86
CA GLY A 2 -10.73 -1.84 15.49
C GLY A 2 -9.69 -0.72 15.37
N LEU A 3 -8.81 -0.82 14.37
CA LEU A 3 -7.94 0.28 13.99
C LEU A 3 -8.80 1.44 13.47
N ARG A 4 -8.57 2.64 13.97
CA ARG A 4 -9.31 3.86 13.59
C ARG A 4 -8.48 4.81 12.75
N LYS A 5 -7.21 4.98 13.12
CA LYS A 5 -6.34 6.00 12.51
C LYS A 5 -4.88 5.63 12.66
N VAL A 6 -4.10 6.01 11.66
CA VAL A 6 -2.63 5.96 11.69
C VAL A 6 -2.12 7.37 11.48
N THR A 7 -1.20 7.81 12.33
CA THR A 7 -0.56 9.13 12.21
C THR A 7 0.94 8.97 12.17
N VAL A 8 1.62 9.63 11.22
CA VAL A 8 3.08 9.71 11.15
C VAL A 8 3.53 11.08 11.64
N LEU A 9 4.43 11.12 12.61
CA LEU A 9 5.00 12.33 13.20
C LEU A 9 6.46 12.49 12.76
N THR A 10 6.82 13.68 12.28
CA THR A 10 8.14 14.02 11.70
C THR A 10 8.80 15.21 12.43
N GLU A 11 10.00 15.62 12.00
CA GLU A 11 11.04 16.44 12.68
C GLU A 11 10.61 17.80 13.30
N GLU A 12 9.35 18.22 13.13
CA GLU A 12 8.79 19.45 13.69
C GLU A 12 7.66 19.20 14.70
N THR A 13 7.27 17.94 14.90
CA THR A 13 6.19 17.59 15.81
C THR A 13 6.71 17.57 17.24
N SER A 14 6.12 18.39 18.11
CA SER A 14 6.44 18.43 19.55
C SER A 14 5.32 17.89 20.45
N SER A 15 4.10 17.71 19.91
CA SER A 15 2.99 17.13 20.65
C SER A 15 2.04 16.31 19.76
N TYR A 16 1.33 15.38 20.38
CA TYR A 16 0.31 14.57 19.73
C TYR A 16 -0.88 14.33 20.66
N THR A 17 -2.10 14.51 20.17
CA THR A 17 -3.34 14.31 20.93
C THR A 17 -4.18 13.23 20.25
N PRO A 18 -4.50 12.11 20.93
CA PRO A 18 -5.37 11.09 20.36
C PRO A 18 -6.80 11.58 20.15
N SER A 19 -7.47 11.04 19.14
CA SER A 19 -8.84 11.39 18.77
C SER A 19 -9.83 10.31 19.16
N ASN A 20 -10.24 10.30 20.44
CA ASN A 20 -11.13 9.27 21.02
C ASN A 20 -10.57 7.84 20.86
N ALA A 21 -9.26 7.68 21.03
CA ALA A 21 -8.61 6.38 21.08
C ALA A 21 -8.85 5.72 22.44
N GLU A 22 -9.09 4.42 22.44
CA GLU A 22 -9.10 3.60 23.65
C GLU A 22 -7.75 2.95 23.88
N ALA A 23 -7.06 2.54 22.82
CA ALA A 23 -5.72 1.99 22.91
C ALA A 23 -4.83 2.63 21.84
N LEU A 24 -3.53 2.68 22.11
CA LEU A 24 -2.53 3.17 21.16
C LEU A 24 -1.45 2.10 20.96
N TYR A 25 -0.99 1.94 19.72
CA TYR A 25 0.29 1.30 19.44
C TYR A 25 1.24 2.34 18.86
N ILE A 26 2.39 2.50 19.50
CA ILE A 26 3.36 3.56 19.20
C ILE A 26 4.64 2.91 18.70
N GLU A 27 5.16 3.40 17.58
CA GLU A 27 6.43 2.96 17.01
C GLU A 27 7.37 4.16 16.89
N CYS A 28 8.50 4.13 17.61
CA CYS A 28 9.54 5.13 17.55
C CYS A 28 10.72 4.60 16.73
N PHE A 29 11.21 5.42 15.80
CA PHE A 29 12.40 5.15 15.00
C PHE A 29 13.42 6.25 15.25
N GLY A 30 14.59 5.89 15.75
CA GLY A 30 15.68 6.82 16.00
C GLY A 30 16.24 7.41 14.70
N ALA A 31 16.90 8.56 14.78
CA ALA A 31 17.53 9.17 13.62
C ALA A 31 18.82 8.45 13.22
N GLY A 32 19.23 8.59 11.96
CA GLY A 32 20.50 8.05 11.48
C GLY A 32 21.68 8.97 11.81
N GLY A 33 22.87 8.38 11.97
CA GLY A 33 24.13 9.10 12.12
C GLY A 33 24.65 9.64 10.79
N GLY A 34 25.41 10.74 10.85
CA GLY A 34 26.11 11.28 9.68
C GLY A 34 27.32 10.44 9.29
N GLY A 35 27.64 10.36 8.01
CA GLY A 35 28.87 9.71 7.55
C GLY A 35 30.12 10.54 7.87
N GLY A 36 31.27 9.86 7.87
CA GLY A 36 32.55 10.52 8.08
C GLY A 36 32.92 11.45 6.92
N GLY A 37 33.67 12.50 7.23
CA GLY A 37 34.35 13.36 6.26
C GLY A 37 35.73 12.82 5.90
N ALA A 38 36.25 13.25 4.74
CA ALA A 38 37.57 12.86 4.26
C ALA A 38 38.37 14.08 3.80
N SER A 39 39.65 14.15 4.18
CA SER A 39 40.58 15.13 3.62
C SER A 39 40.99 14.75 2.19
N ALA A 40 41.85 15.56 1.55
CA ALA A 40 42.24 15.46 0.13
C ALA A 40 42.68 14.06 -0.37
N ARG A 41 43.01 13.15 0.54
CA ARG A 41 43.40 11.77 0.25
C ARG A 41 42.86 10.83 1.33
N GLY A 42 41.65 11.07 1.82
CA GLY A 42 40.97 10.22 2.78
C GLY A 42 40.00 9.23 2.13
N ILE A 43 39.49 8.31 2.93
CA ILE A 43 38.29 7.51 2.73
C ILE A 43 37.61 7.49 4.09
N SER A 44 36.30 7.43 4.20
CA SER A 44 35.64 7.45 5.51
C SER A 44 34.49 6.45 5.56
N GLY A 45 34.05 6.10 6.76
CA GLY A 45 32.94 5.18 6.97
C GLY A 45 31.58 5.87 6.89
N GLY A 46 30.53 5.13 6.54
CA GLY A 46 29.16 5.62 6.58
C GLY A 46 28.60 5.67 8.01
N GLY A 47 27.55 6.45 8.24
CA GLY A 47 26.85 6.53 9.52
C GLY A 47 25.96 5.31 9.79
N GLY A 48 25.73 5.01 11.06
CA GLY A 48 24.81 3.96 11.50
C GLY A 48 23.35 4.41 11.46
N ALA A 49 22.43 3.45 11.40
CA ALA A 49 21.00 3.71 11.38
C ALA A 49 20.45 3.85 12.81
N GLY A 50 19.31 4.52 12.98
CA GLY A 50 18.61 4.58 14.25
C GLY A 50 18.02 3.23 14.67
N ALA A 51 17.78 3.07 15.97
CA ALA A 51 17.09 1.93 16.55
C ALA A 51 15.58 1.99 16.30
N PHE A 52 14.89 0.90 16.62
CA PHE A 52 13.44 0.81 16.70
C PHE A 52 13.00 0.50 18.13
N SER A 53 11.91 1.12 18.55
CA SER A 53 11.19 0.74 19.76
C SER A 53 9.68 0.85 19.55
N SER A 54 8.89 0.00 20.19
CA SER A 54 7.43 0.13 20.20
C SER A 54 6.82 -0.18 21.55
N VAL A 55 5.65 0.40 21.83
CA VAL A 55 4.89 0.21 23.06
C VAL A 55 3.40 0.21 22.79
N ILE A 56 2.64 -0.56 23.57
CA ILE A 56 1.17 -0.54 23.55
C ILE A 56 0.65 0.20 24.79
N ILE A 57 -0.19 1.21 24.58
CA ILE A 57 -0.99 1.84 25.64
C ILE A 57 -2.36 1.15 25.67
N PRO A 58 -2.66 0.35 26.70
CA PRO A 58 -3.90 -0.43 26.75
C PRO A 58 -5.13 0.45 27.03
N SER A 59 -6.30 -0.15 26.79
CA SER A 59 -7.59 0.46 27.13
C SER A 59 -7.66 0.92 28.58
N GLY A 60 -8.19 2.12 28.79
CA GLY A 60 -8.29 2.77 30.10
C GLY A 60 -7.02 3.49 30.57
N SER A 61 -5.89 3.33 29.86
CA SER A 61 -4.64 4.05 30.16
C SER A 61 -4.32 5.17 29.17
N VAL A 62 -5.08 5.29 28.08
CA VAL A 62 -4.92 6.37 27.11
C VAL A 62 -5.34 7.70 27.72
N ASN A 63 -4.38 8.62 27.83
CA ASN A 63 -4.64 10.02 28.09
C ASN A 63 -5.14 10.71 26.81
N LEU A 64 -6.29 11.37 26.88
CA LEU A 64 -6.83 12.17 25.78
C LEU A 64 -6.28 13.60 25.76
N ALA A 65 -5.44 13.98 26.73
CA ALA A 65 -4.63 15.19 26.68
C ALA A 65 -3.41 15.00 25.75
N PRO A 66 -2.76 16.09 25.31
CA PRO A 66 -1.57 15.98 24.45
C PRO A 66 -0.41 15.26 25.14
N TYR A 67 0.16 14.29 24.44
CA TYR A 67 1.48 13.71 24.75
C TYR A 67 2.57 14.63 24.21
N THR A 68 3.68 14.74 24.93
CA THR A 68 4.88 15.39 24.41
C THR A 68 5.62 14.41 23.50
N VAL A 69 6.15 14.85 22.37
CA VAL A 69 6.95 13.98 21.50
C VAL A 69 8.26 14.67 21.11
N SER A 70 9.27 13.86 20.78
CA SER A 70 10.51 14.35 20.20
C SER A 70 10.94 13.43 19.08
N ILE A 71 11.16 14.02 17.91
CA ILE A 71 11.71 13.32 16.75
C ILE A 71 13.20 13.63 16.68
N GLY A 72 14.02 12.58 16.69
CA GLY A 72 15.46 12.72 16.61
C GLY A 72 15.88 13.35 15.28
N ALA A 73 16.78 14.33 15.34
CA ALA A 73 17.33 14.93 14.14
C ALA A 73 18.42 14.07 13.50
N GLY A 74 18.52 14.09 12.18
CA GLY A 74 19.61 13.42 11.46
C GLY A 74 21.00 13.93 11.87
N GLY A 75 21.96 13.04 12.05
CA GLY A 75 23.33 13.42 12.41
C GLY A 75 24.04 14.12 11.25
N PRO A 76 24.62 15.33 11.42
CA PRO A 76 25.37 15.98 10.35
C PRO A 76 26.63 15.20 9.98
N GLY A 77 26.93 15.11 8.67
CA GLY A 77 28.16 14.49 8.19
C GLY A 77 29.43 15.28 8.56
N GLY A 78 30.54 14.58 8.75
CA GLY A 78 31.83 15.14 9.18
C GLY A 78 32.43 16.10 8.15
N LEU A 79 33.18 17.12 8.56
CA LEU A 79 33.49 18.29 7.72
C LEU A 79 34.58 18.08 6.65
N GLY A 80 35.41 17.04 6.76
CA GLY A 80 36.52 16.79 5.82
C GLY A 80 37.72 17.73 6.02
N ALA A 81 37.87 18.33 7.21
CA ALA A 81 38.92 19.28 7.49
C ALA A 81 40.33 18.62 7.44
N PRO A 82 41.34 19.30 6.86
CA PRO A 82 42.65 18.72 6.61
C PRO A 82 43.54 18.50 7.84
N THR A 83 43.16 18.98 9.03
CA THR A 83 44.17 19.26 10.08
C THR A 83 44.09 18.46 11.39
N THR A 84 43.02 17.73 11.71
CA THR A 84 43.02 16.77 12.85
C THR A 84 41.93 15.71 12.66
N GLU A 85 42.13 14.51 13.25
CA GLU A 85 41.24 13.34 13.05
C GLU A 85 39.80 13.57 13.52
N ASP A 86 39.60 14.42 14.53
CA ASP A 86 38.30 14.58 15.22
C ASP A 86 37.22 15.30 14.41
N PHE A 87 37.59 16.25 13.53
CA PHE A 87 36.61 17.00 12.72
C PHE A 87 36.07 16.21 11.51
N ASN A 88 36.58 15.00 11.32
CA ASN A 88 36.20 14.14 10.22
C ASN A 88 35.20 13.06 10.63
N THR A 89 34.86 12.92 11.91
CA THR A 89 33.82 11.99 12.34
C THR A 89 32.45 12.63 12.16
N GLY A 90 31.51 11.89 11.57
CA GLY A 90 30.11 12.31 11.50
C GLY A 90 29.49 12.38 12.90
N SER A 91 28.47 13.21 13.06
CA SER A 91 27.76 13.30 14.34
C SER A 91 26.71 12.19 14.46
N ALA A 92 26.41 11.80 15.71
CA ALA A 92 25.30 10.89 15.98
C ALA A 92 23.96 11.54 15.63
N GLY A 93 22.98 10.70 15.27
CA GLY A 93 21.58 11.10 15.16
C GLY A 93 20.95 11.30 16.52
N GLY A 94 19.89 12.11 16.58
CA GLY A 94 19.08 12.30 17.77
C GLY A 94 18.22 11.08 18.12
N ASP A 95 17.91 10.96 19.40
CA ASP A 95 16.95 9.98 19.89
C ASP A 95 15.51 10.41 19.57
N THR A 96 14.64 9.44 19.30
CA THR A 96 13.21 9.65 19.08
C THR A 96 12.41 9.06 20.23
N TRP A 97 11.47 9.82 20.81
CA TRP A 97 10.65 9.34 21.92
C TRP A 97 9.22 9.89 21.95
N PHE A 98 8.32 9.13 22.57
CA PHE A 98 6.91 9.46 22.75
C PHE A 98 6.56 9.57 24.24
N ASP A 99 5.84 10.63 24.61
CA ASP A 99 5.49 11.11 25.96
C ASP A 99 6.69 11.48 26.85
N SER A 100 7.60 10.53 27.04
CA SER A 100 8.88 10.73 27.68
C SER A 100 9.90 9.69 27.21
N ALA A 101 11.19 9.97 27.42
CA ALA A 101 12.25 9.01 27.16
C ALA A 101 12.17 7.72 28.03
N SER A 102 11.28 7.68 29.03
CA SER A 102 11.04 6.50 29.88
C SER A 102 9.82 5.67 29.42
N PHE A 103 9.17 6.05 28.32
CA PHE A 103 7.96 5.38 27.84
C PHE A 103 8.18 4.64 26.52
N CYS A 104 8.46 5.35 25.43
CA CYS A 104 8.92 4.76 24.17
C CYS A 104 10.11 5.57 23.68
N LEU A 105 11.29 4.96 23.60
CA LEU A 105 12.55 5.59 23.22
C LEU A 105 13.30 4.70 22.25
N ALA A 106 13.61 5.25 21.07
CA ALA A 106 14.48 4.66 20.09
C ALA A 106 15.75 5.52 19.94
N LYS A 107 16.92 4.90 20.15
CA LYS A 107 18.21 5.58 20.08
C LYS A 107 18.62 5.96 18.65
N GLY A 108 19.24 7.13 18.50
CA GLY A 108 19.88 7.52 17.25
C GLY A 108 21.10 6.66 16.90
N GLY A 109 21.44 6.61 15.61
CA GLY A 109 22.65 5.95 15.11
C GLY A 109 23.91 6.78 15.34
N VAL A 110 25.06 6.10 15.50
CA VAL A 110 26.37 6.76 15.67
C VAL A 110 26.89 7.23 14.32
N GLY A 111 27.61 8.35 14.30
CA GLY A 111 28.25 8.84 13.09
C GLY A 111 29.42 7.96 12.60
N GLY A 112 29.66 7.99 11.30
CA GLY A 112 30.77 7.31 10.65
C GLY A 112 32.11 7.97 10.94
N HIS A 113 33.17 7.16 11.03
CA HIS A 113 34.49 7.67 11.37
C HIS A 113 35.19 8.29 10.16
N GLY A 114 36.00 9.31 10.42
CA GLY A 114 36.82 9.99 9.43
C GLY A 114 37.98 9.16 8.89
N ALA A 115 38.85 9.81 8.11
CA ALA A 115 39.81 9.11 7.27
C ALA A 115 40.97 8.37 7.95
N ALA A 116 41.27 8.67 9.20
CA ALA A 116 42.30 7.96 9.96
C ALA A 116 41.88 6.53 10.32
N ALA A 117 40.58 6.30 10.48
CA ALA A 117 40.02 5.02 10.84
C ALA A 117 38.63 4.88 10.20
N PRO A 118 38.52 4.56 8.90
CA PRO A 118 37.30 4.68 8.09
C PRO A 118 36.21 3.65 8.43
N LYS A 119 35.98 3.38 9.71
CA LYS A 119 34.95 2.47 10.22
C LYS A 119 33.58 3.10 10.09
N GLY A 120 32.59 2.30 9.71
CA GLY A 120 31.20 2.71 9.78
C GLY A 120 30.77 3.03 11.21
N GLY A 121 29.78 3.89 11.35
CA GLY A 121 29.12 4.18 12.62
C GLY A 121 28.27 3.00 13.06
N ALA A 122 28.26 2.72 14.36
CA ALA A 122 27.36 1.73 14.93
C ALA A 122 25.90 2.20 14.78
N GLY A 123 24.96 1.27 14.59
CA GLY A 123 23.55 1.60 14.67
C GLY A 123 23.11 1.92 16.10
N GLY A 124 21.93 2.51 16.25
CA GLY A 124 21.34 2.79 17.57
C GLY A 124 21.14 1.50 18.36
N PHE A 125 21.53 1.51 19.64
CA PHE A 125 21.49 0.32 20.49
C PHE A 125 20.09 0.10 21.09
N ALA A 126 19.48 -1.06 20.80
CA ALA A 126 18.19 -1.44 21.37
C ALA A 126 18.19 -1.50 22.90
N ASN A 127 19.31 -1.91 23.50
CA ASN A 127 19.42 -2.07 24.96
C ASN A 127 19.30 -0.74 25.72
N ASP A 128 19.63 0.36 25.05
CA ASP A 128 19.51 1.71 25.61
C ASP A 128 18.15 2.35 25.29
N GLY A 129 17.31 1.68 24.50
CA GLY A 129 15.94 2.07 24.19
C GLY A 129 14.94 1.57 25.23
N VAL A 130 13.75 2.17 25.20
CA VAL A 130 12.62 1.86 26.12
C VAL A 130 11.40 1.52 25.28
N GLY A 131 10.75 0.40 25.58
CA GLY A 131 9.56 -0.10 24.90
C GLY A 131 9.41 -1.61 25.08
N ASP A 132 8.26 -2.13 24.66
CA ASP A 132 7.89 -3.54 24.71
C ASP A 132 8.70 -4.35 23.70
N GLN A 133 8.84 -3.83 22.47
CA GLN A 133 9.69 -4.41 21.43
C GLN A 133 10.80 -3.42 21.07
N ARG A 134 12.01 -3.94 20.87
CA ARG A 134 13.20 -3.13 20.58
C ARG A 134 14.07 -3.84 19.57
N SER A 135 14.64 -3.09 18.63
CA SER A 135 15.60 -3.62 17.65
C SER A 135 16.70 -2.61 17.39
N SER A 136 17.94 -3.10 17.25
CA SER A 136 19.10 -2.23 17.03
C SER A 136 19.15 -1.80 15.57
N GLY A 137 19.64 -0.58 15.33
CA GLY A 137 19.91 -0.12 13.98
C GLY A 137 21.07 -0.89 13.34
N ALA A 138 21.11 -0.93 12.00
CA ALA A 138 22.24 -1.46 11.28
C ALA A 138 23.47 -0.52 11.40
N SER A 139 24.67 -1.10 11.33
CA SER A 139 25.92 -0.32 11.28
C SER A 139 26.23 0.11 9.86
N GLY A 140 26.84 1.30 9.70
CA GLY A 140 27.35 1.75 8.41
C GLY A 140 28.52 0.88 7.94
N THR A 141 28.88 0.95 6.66
CA THR A 141 30.01 0.19 6.13
C THR A 141 31.32 0.97 6.22
N VAL A 142 32.42 0.22 6.20
CA VAL A 142 33.78 0.75 6.17
C VAL A 142 34.09 1.32 4.78
N GLY A 143 34.77 2.47 4.72
CA GLY A 143 35.35 2.93 3.46
C GLY A 143 36.63 2.16 3.13
N PHE A 144 36.92 1.93 1.85
CA PHE A 144 38.16 1.27 1.42
C PHE A 144 38.81 1.95 0.22
N ARG A 145 40.13 1.79 0.12
CA ARG A 145 40.94 2.34 -0.96
C ARG A 145 41.53 1.19 -1.76
N TYR A 146 41.24 1.20 -3.06
CA TYR A 146 41.90 0.32 -4.02
C TYR A 146 43.08 1.04 -4.66
N ILE A 147 44.25 0.41 -4.59
CA ILE A 147 45.42 0.83 -5.35
C ILE A 147 45.44 -0.01 -6.62
N ASP A 148 44.79 0.49 -7.67
CA ASP A 148 45.04 -0.02 -9.02
C ASP A 148 46.27 0.70 -9.58
N PHE A 149 47.33 -0.06 -9.83
CA PHE A 149 48.58 0.43 -10.40
C PHE A 149 48.47 0.83 -11.88
N SER A 150 47.38 0.47 -12.56
CA SER A 150 47.19 0.68 -13.99
C SER A 150 46.25 1.85 -14.32
N THR A 151 45.22 2.13 -13.52
CA THR A 151 44.18 3.13 -13.85
C THR A 151 44.05 4.31 -12.89
N HIS A 152 45.02 4.49 -11.98
CA HIS A 152 45.03 5.44 -10.86
C HIS A 152 44.22 4.95 -9.63
N ARG A 153 44.58 5.49 -8.46
CA ARG A 153 43.97 5.15 -7.16
C ARG A 153 42.45 5.39 -7.19
N GLN A 154 41.68 4.37 -6.81
CA GLN A 154 40.24 4.46 -6.63
C GLN A 154 39.90 4.39 -5.14
N ALA A 155 38.90 5.15 -4.72
CA ALA A 155 38.41 5.16 -3.36
C ALA A 155 36.91 4.89 -3.39
N GLN A 156 36.45 4.01 -2.50
CA GLN A 156 35.04 3.84 -2.19
C GLN A 156 34.82 4.30 -0.75
N SER A 157 33.95 5.28 -0.56
CA SER A 157 33.50 5.63 0.78
C SER A 157 32.52 4.59 1.32
N GLY A 158 32.40 4.53 2.65
CA GLY A 158 31.44 3.63 3.29
C GLY A 158 30.00 4.07 3.00
N ASP A 159 29.13 3.09 2.79
CA ASP A 159 27.68 3.26 2.71
C ASP A 159 27.13 3.58 4.11
N GLY A 160 26.18 4.50 4.17
CA GLY A 160 25.33 4.67 5.33
C GLY A 160 24.44 3.45 5.53
N ALA A 161 24.17 3.11 6.78
CA ALA A 161 23.31 1.98 7.10
C ALA A 161 21.86 2.24 6.66
N ASN A 162 21.20 1.20 6.18
CA ASN A 162 19.76 1.22 5.95
C ASN A 162 19.01 1.38 7.28
N GLY A 163 18.06 2.30 7.31
CA GLY A 163 17.05 2.35 8.37
C GLY A 163 16.06 1.19 8.26
N PHE A 164 15.06 1.17 9.13
CA PHE A 164 13.99 0.17 9.06
C PHE A 164 13.23 0.21 7.73
N PHE A 165 13.20 1.39 7.09
CA PHE A 165 12.58 1.64 5.78
C PHE A 165 13.57 1.57 4.61
N GLY A 166 14.80 1.08 4.84
CA GLY A 166 15.85 1.05 3.82
C GLY A 166 16.63 2.38 3.71
N GLY A 167 17.10 2.70 2.50
CA GLY A 167 17.53 4.04 2.12
C GLY A 167 18.82 4.57 2.75
N GLY A 168 19.79 3.73 3.11
CA GLY A 168 21.12 4.19 3.52
C GLY A 168 21.78 5.03 2.42
N GLY A 169 22.50 6.08 2.80
CA GLY A 169 23.24 6.92 1.85
C GLY A 169 24.28 6.06 1.11
N PRO A 170 24.21 5.90 -0.22
CA PRO A 170 25.13 5.01 -0.92
C PRO A 170 26.52 5.64 -1.00
N GLY A 171 27.53 4.83 -0.71
CA GLY A 171 28.94 5.16 -0.83
C GLY A 171 29.30 5.52 -2.27
N ILE A 172 30.36 6.30 -2.41
CA ILE A 172 30.76 6.89 -3.67
C ILE A 172 32.05 6.26 -4.14
N ASN A 173 31.99 5.68 -5.34
CA ASN A 173 33.16 5.28 -6.09
C ASN A 173 33.70 6.49 -6.84
N SER A 174 34.86 6.97 -6.42
CA SER A 174 35.49 8.13 -7.01
C SER A 174 36.92 7.77 -7.43
N LYS A 175 37.27 8.16 -8.67
CA LYS A 175 38.68 8.33 -9.03
C LYS A 175 39.17 9.54 -8.22
N ILE A 176 40.43 9.54 -7.76
CA ILE A 176 40.98 10.64 -6.94
C ILE A 176 40.87 12.03 -7.62
N VAL A 177 40.50 12.13 -8.89
CA VAL A 177 40.38 13.40 -9.61
C VAL A 177 38.95 13.94 -9.70
N ASP A 178 37.94 13.06 -9.58
CA ASP A 178 36.52 13.43 -9.60
C ASP A 178 35.94 13.10 -8.22
N HIS A 179 35.58 14.13 -7.46
CA HIS A 179 35.16 14.02 -6.07
C HIS A 179 33.68 14.42 -5.93
N PRO A 180 32.72 13.50 -6.16
CA PRO A 180 31.33 13.81 -5.88
C PRO A 180 31.13 13.98 -4.37
N SER A 181 30.27 14.92 -3.98
CA SER A 181 29.83 15.12 -2.60
C SER A 181 29.21 13.83 -2.05
N ALA A 182 29.48 13.52 -0.79
CA ALA A 182 28.81 12.42 -0.08
C ALA A 182 27.28 12.56 -0.16
N ARG A 183 26.59 11.42 -0.11
CA ARG A 183 25.13 11.32 -0.17
C ARG A 183 24.54 11.19 1.23
N ASP A 184 23.49 11.96 1.48
CA ASP A 184 22.70 11.89 2.71
C ASP A 184 21.92 10.56 2.78
N GLY A 185 21.43 10.21 3.96
CA GLY A 185 20.43 9.16 4.13
C GLY A 185 19.14 9.51 3.38
N LEU A 186 18.52 8.52 2.75
CA LEU A 186 17.37 8.69 1.86
C LEU A 186 16.03 8.29 2.49
N ALA A 187 16.05 7.62 3.64
CA ALA A 187 14.85 7.18 4.36
C ALA A 187 14.98 7.45 5.85
N PHE A 188 13.86 7.55 6.56
CA PHE A 188 13.86 7.85 7.99
C PHE A 188 14.72 6.88 8.80
N GLY A 189 15.53 7.46 9.69
CA GLY A 189 16.49 6.73 10.52
C GLY A 189 17.70 6.17 9.78
N ALA A 190 17.85 6.40 8.47
CA ALA A 190 18.98 5.91 7.69
C ALA A 190 20.26 6.74 7.91
N GLY A 191 21.41 6.06 7.88
CA GLY A 191 22.72 6.72 8.00
C GLY A 191 23.16 7.42 6.71
N GLY A 192 23.96 8.46 6.83
CA GLY A 192 24.61 9.14 5.69
C GLY A 192 25.86 8.39 5.20
N SER A 193 26.19 8.51 3.92
CA SER A 193 27.44 7.92 3.37
C SER A 193 28.69 8.64 3.86
N GLY A 194 29.81 7.92 3.93
CA GLY A 194 31.12 8.54 4.08
C GLY A 194 31.50 9.36 2.84
N ALA A 195 32.46 10.26 3.00
CA ALA A 195 33.13 10.95 1.91
C ALA A 195 34.41 10.23 1.44
N SER A 196 34.72 10.34 0.14
CA SER A 196 36.08 10.14 -0.40
C SER A 196 36.88 11.44 -0.43
N PHE A 197 36.19 12.59 -0.35
CA PHE A 197 36.73 13.93 -0.22
C PHE A 197 35.65 14.87 0.32
N GLY A 198 36.02 15.79 1.21
CA GLY A 198 35.13 16.80 1.76
C GLY A 198 34.17 16.25 2.82
N ARG A 199 32.96 16.83 2.86
CA ARG A 199 31.97 16.55 3.90
C ARG A 199 31.28 15.20 3.67
N GLY A 200 31.09 14.43 4.75
CA GLY A 200 30.23 13.25 4.75
C GLY A 200 28.75 13.59 4.55
N GLY A 201 27.95 12.59 4.20
CA GLY A 201 26.50 12.73 4.08
C GLY A 201 25.87 12.83 5.47
N SER A 202 24.80 13.60 5.60
CA SER A 202 24.00 13.67 6.82
C SER A 202 23.13 12.41 6.94
N GLY A 203 22.87 11.96 8.16
CA GLY A 203 21.83 10.96 8.41
C GLY A 203 20.44 11.56 8.25
N SER A 204 19.42 10.72 8.12
CA SER A 204 18.03 11.15 8.06
C SER A 204 17.40 11.24 9.44
N ALA A 205 16.41 12.11 9.58
CA ALA A 205 15.58 12.24 10.77
C ALA A 205 14.91 10.91 11.17
N GLY A 206 14.57 10.78 12.45
CA GLY A 206 13.68 9.72 12.93
C GLY A 206 12.22 9.93 12.53
N LEU A 207 11.33 9.08 13.03
CA LEU A 207 9.88 9.29 12.95
C LEU A 207 9.16 8.57 14.10
N ILE A 208 7.91 8.95 14.34
CA ILE A 208 6.98 8.17 15.17
C ILE A 208 5.75 7.78 14.35
N LYS A 209 5.31 6.52 14.43
CA LYS A 209 3.98 6.10 13.98
C LYS A 209 3.08 5.86 15.17
N VAL A 210 1.86 6.38 15.11
CA VAL A 210 0.84 6.19 16.13
C VAL A 210 -0.39 5.55 15.51
N TRP A 211 -0.76 4.38 16.03
CA TRP A 211 -1.94 3.63 15.64
C TRP A 211 -3.00 3.79 16.74
N GLU A 212 -4.12 4.44 16.42
CA GLU A 212 -5.25 4.63 17.33
C GLU A 212 -6.28 3.52 17.14
N TYR A 213 -6.61 2.82 18.23
CA TYR A 213 -7.67 1.81 18.28
C TYR A 213 -8.83 2.30 19.14
N GLY A 214 -10.06 1.91 18.81
CA GLY A 214 -11.22 2.19 19.65
C GLY A 214 -12.37 1.23 19.41
N ILE A 215 -13.46 1.41 20.16
CA ILE A 215 -14.74 0.78 19.83
C ILE A 215 -15.16 1.32 18.46
N LEU A 216 -15.24 0.41 17.49
CA LEU A 216 -16.04 0.64 16.30
C LEU A 216 -17.48 0.68 16.78
N ASN A 217 -18.09 1.86 16.84
CA ASN A 217 -19.52 1.95 17.09
C ASN A 217 -20.21 1.07 16.05
N ALA A 218 -21.03 0.12 16.49
CA ALA A 218 -21.86 -0.70 15.61
C ALA A 218 -22.68 0.26 14.73
N GLY A 219 -22.29 0.40 13.47
CA GLY A 219 -22.85 1.38 12.52
C GLY A 219 -21.83 2.26 11.78
N VAL A 220 -20.55 2.30 12.18
CA VAL A 220 -19.49 2.99 11.43
C VAL A 220 -18.61 1.97 10.71
N ILE A 221 -18.85 1.78 9.41
CA ILE A 221 -17.91 1.06 8.53
C ILE A 221 -16.76 2.01 8.23
N VAL A 222 -15.63 1.82 8.91
CA VAL A 222 -14.38 2.49 8.57
C VAL A 222 -13.77 1.74 7.38
N SER A 223 -14.01 2.19 6.15
CA SER A 223 -13.22 1.79 4.98
C SER A 223 -11.93 2.61 4.96
N GLY A 224 -11.04 2.33 5.92
CA GLY A 224 -9.69 2.88 5.96
C GLY A 224 -8.72 1.89 5.31
N ALA A 225 -7.91 2.36 4.35
CA ALA A 225 -6.85 1.57 3.76
C ALA A 225 -5.82 1.16 4.84
N GLY A 226 -5.83 -0.13 5.20
CA GLY A 226 -4.94 -0.69 6.20
C GLY A 226 -5.52 -1.96 6.82
N SER A 227 -5.06 -3.11 6.30
CA SER A 227 -5.10 -4.48 6.87
C SER A 227 -6.30 -4.86 7.75
N PHE A 228 -7.16 -5.74 7.22
CA PHE A 228 -8.15 -6.47 8.02
C PHE A 228 -7.55 -7.81 8.48
N TRP A 229 -7.50 -8.06 9.78
CA TRP A 229 -7.26 -9.38 10.35
C TRP A 229 -8.61 -10.01 10.71
N SER A 230 -8.96 -11.12 10.07
CA SER A 230 -9.99 -12.03 10.59
C SER A 230 -9.27 -13.24 11.20
N PRO A 231 -9.43 -13.53 12.50
CA PRO A 231 -8.95 -14.77 13.06
C PRO A 231 -9.84 -15.91 12.57
N VAL A 232 -9.51 -16.50 11.42
CA VAL A 232 -10.00 -17.84 11.09
C VAL A 232 -9.20 -18.82 11.95
N ALA A 233 -9.82 -19.26 13.04
CA ALA A 233 -9.28 -20.34 13.83
C ALA A 233 -9.23 -21.62 12.97
N GLY A 234 -8.05 -22.00 12.51
CA GLY A 234 -7.76 -23.34 12.04
C GLY A 234 -7.77 -23.55 10.53
N VAL A 235 -6.81 -22.96 9.81
CA VAL A 235 -6.26 -23.60 8.61
C VAL A 235 -4.75 -23.39 8.63
N ALA A 236 -4.01 -24.49 8.77
CA ALA A 236 -2.57 -24.50 8.65
C ALA A 236 -2.17 -24.48 7.16
N ASP A 237 -1.17 -23.65 6.88
CA ASP A 237 -0.33 -23.60 5.67
C ASP A 237 -0.94 -23.10 4.35
N HIS A 238 -0.26 -22.06 3.84
CA HIS A 238 -0.31 -21.45 2.50
C HIS A 238 -1.37 -20.36 2.22
N VAL A 239 -1.30 -19.26 2.97
CA VAL A 239 -1.67 -17.93 2.44
C VAL A 239 -0.40 -17.07 2.44
N ARG A 240 0.14 -16.75 1.25
CA ARG A 240 1.19 -15.74 1.13
C ARG A 240 0.53 -14.37 1.09
N GLU A 241 0.77 -13.62 2.15
CA GLU A 241 0.52 -12.19 2.31
C GLU A 241 1.25 -11.39 1.20
N ILE A 242 0.50 -10.62 0.40
CA ILE A 242 1.08 -9.59 -0.48
C ILE A 242 0.91 -8.26 0.24
N ILE A 243 1.99 -7.77 0.82
CA ILE A 243 2.09 -6.48 1.49
C ILE A 243 2.27 -5.40 0.42
N ALA A 244 1.24 -4.57 0.18
CA ALA A 244 1.39 -3.37 -0.64
C ALA A 244 2.01 -2.23 0.19
N ASN A 245 3.33 -2.10 0.08
CA ASN A 245 4.12 -0.98 0.61
C ASN A 245 4.00 0.24 -0.33
N ARG A 246 3.02 1.13 -0.17
CA ARG A 246 3.10 2.56 -0.59
C ARG A 246 2.09 3.43 0.15
N ASP A 247 2.58 4.45 0.84
CA ASP A 247 1.81 5.53 1.43
C ASP A 247 1.23 6.43 0.31
N PHE A 248 -0.06 6.79 0.39
CA PHE A 248 -0.68 7.82 -0.45
C PHE A 248 -1.50 8.78 0.41
N GLU A 249 -1.17 10.06 0.31
CA GLU A 249 -1.92 11.17 0.90
C GLU A 249 -2.85 11.75 -0.19
N LEU A 250 -4.17 11.74 0.04
CA LEU A 250 -5.17 12.25 -0.89
C LEU A 250 -5.53 13.70 -0.53
N ILE A 251 -5.13 14.66 -1.38
CA ILE A 251 -5.55 16.07 -1.30
C ILE A 251 -6.75 16.27 -2.25
N GLY A 252 -7.97 16.31 -1.71
CA GLY A 252 -9.21 16.58 -2.45
C GLY A 252 -10.47 16.35 -1.61
N PRO A 253 -11.63 16.96 -1.94
CA PRO A 253 -12.79 17.00 -1.05
C PRO A 253 -13.42 15.61 -0.89
N SER A 254 -13.64 15.23 0.37
CA SER A 254 -14.10 13.93 0.89
C SER A 254 -14.98 13.09 -0.05
N LEU A 255 -14.45 11.95 -0.49
CA LEU A 255 -15.24 10.77 -0.87
C LEU A 255 -15.19 9.79 0.32
N ALA A 256 -16.28 9.68 1.08
CA ALA A 256 -16.37 8.89 2.31
C ALA A 256 -16.54 7.37 2.10
N THR A 257 -16.25 6.84 0.90
CA THR A 257 -16.41 5.43 0.55
C THR A 257 -15.28 4.97 -0.38
N ALA A 258 -14.18 4.50 0.20
CA ALA A 258 -13.06 3.95 -0.58
C ALA A 258 -13.39 2.53 -1.07
N PRO A 259 -13.04 2.17 -2.33
CA PRO A 259 -13.21 0.80 -2.83
C PRO A 259 -12.22 -0.17 -2.16
N ILE A 260 -12.62 -1.44 -2.04
CA ILE A 260 -11.72 -2.55 -1.71
C ILE A 260 -10.90 -2.87 -2.97
N ARG A 261 -9.57 -2.70 -2.92
CA ARG A 261 -8.64 -3.04 -4.00
C ARG A 261 -8.18 -4.49 -3.86
N ILE A 262 -8.27 -5.26 -4.94
CA ILE A 262 -7.67 -6.59 -5.05
C ILE A 262 -6.80 -6.58 -6.29
N GLU A 263 -5.48 -6.68 -6.11
CA GLU A 263 -4.52 -6.84 -7.20
C GLU A 263 -4.13 -8.30 -7.37
N PHE A 264 -4.17 -8.78 -8.60
CA PHE A 264 -3.70 -10.11 -8.97
C PHE A 264 -2.36 -9.95 -9.69
N ASP A 265 -1.25 -10.19 -8.98
CA ASP A 265 0.09 -10.11 -9.57
C ASP A 265 0.56 -11.52 -9.98
N GLY A 266 0.32 -11.86 -11.24
CA GLY A 266 0.94 -13.02 -11.90
C GLY A 266 2.06 -12.52 -12.81
N ALA A 267 3.25 -13.14 -12.74
CA ALA A 267 4.47 -12.70 -13.44
C ALA A 267 4.35 -12.62 -14.99
N ASP A 268 3.21 -13.05 -15.54
CA ASP A 268 2.91 -13.24 -16.95
C ASP A 268 1.45 -12.84 -17.30
N GLY A 269 0.68 -12.27 -16.37
CA GLY A 269 -0.69 -11.79 -16.63
C GLY A 269 -1.73 -12.87 -16.97
N VAL A 270 -1.39 -14.14 -16.72
CA VAL A 270 -2.27 -15.31 -16.89
C VAL A 270 -2.67 -15.84 -15.52
N LEU A 271 -3.98 -15.88 -15.25
CA LEU A 271 -4.54 -16.67 -14.16
C LEU A 271 -4.38 -18.15 -14.53
N SER A 272 -3.29 -18.80 -14.10
CA SER A 272 -3.18 -20.25 -14.19
C SER A 272 -3.79 -20.87 -12.93
N ASN A 273 -4.98 -21.46 -13.09
CA ASN A 273 -5.61 -22.23 -12.03
C ASN A 273 -4.84 -23.55 -11.88
N ALA A 274 -4.00 -23.67 -10.87
CA ALA A 274 -3.56 -24.98 -10.41
C ALA A 274 -4.79 -25.68 -9.82
N GLY A 275 -5.28 -26.74 -10.46
CA GLY A 275 -6.56 -27.40 -10.21
C GLY A 275 -6.77 -27.91 -8.78
N VAL A 276 -7.08 -27.01 -7.86
CA VAL A 276 -7.56 -27.31 -6.51
C VAL A 276 -8.82 -26.46 -6.32
N GLY A 277 -9.98 -27.12 -6.22
CA GLY A 277 -11.30 -26.49 -6.22
C GLY A 277 -11.58 -25.62 -5.00
N GLY A 278 -11.12 -24.37 -5.04
CA GLY A 278 -11.50 -23.32 -4.12
C GLY A 278 -11.29 -21.97 -4.80
N ALA A 279 -12.36 -21.40 -5.38
CA ALA A 279 -12.33 -20.02 -5.83
C ALA A 279 -12.08 -19.10 -4.61
N PRO A 280 -11.34 -17.99 -4.76
CA PRO A 280 -11.18 -17.02 -3.69
C PRO A 280 -12.55 -16.44 -3.31
N LEU A 281 -13.02 -16.77 -2.11
CA LEU A 281 -14.24 -16.22 -1.51
C LEU A 281 -13.96 -14.81 -1.01
N ILE A 282 -14.69 -13.82 -1.54
CA ILE A 282 -14.73 -12.46 -1.00
C ILE A 282 -16.13 -12.27 -0.42
N GLU A 283 -16.18 -12.09 0.89
CA GLU A 283 -17.41 -11.84 1.65
C GLU A 283 -17.63 -10.32 1.70
N LEU A 284 -18.70 -9.81 1.08
CA LEU A 284 -19.05 -8.39 1.13
C LEU A 284 -20.24 -8.17 2.05
N PHE A 285 -20.12 -7.18 2.93
CA PHE A 285 -21.20 -6.74 3.82
C PHE A 285 -21.97 -5.59 3.16
N ASN A 286 -23.23 -5.83 2.78
CA ASN A 286 -24.16 -4.77 2.42
C ASN A 286 -24.87 -4.25 3.67
N THR A 287 -24.82 -2.94 3.94
CA THR A 287 -25.43 -2.33 5.15
C THR A 287 -26.34 -1.15 4.86
N GLY A 288 -26.69 -0.88 3.60
CA GLY A 288 -27.60 0.21 3.20
C GLY A 288 -29.02 -0.27 2.90
N SER A 289 -30.03 0.54 3.21
CA SER A 289 -31.44 0.27 2.85
C SER A 289 -31.79 0.59 1.40
N ASP A 290 -30.86 1.17 0.64
CA ASP A 290 -31.12 1.77 -0.66
C ASP A 290 -30.28 1.05 -1.74
N TRP A 291 -30.97 0.56 -2.78
CA TRP A 291 -30.52 -0.43 -3.78
C TRP A 291 -29.56 0.11 -4.84
N GLU A 292 -28.73 1.06 -4.46
CA GLU A 292 -27.77 1.64 -5.36
C GLU A 292 -26.44 0.89 -5.30
N HIS A 293 -25.89 0.58 -6.46
CA HIS A 293 -24.52 0.10 -6.53
C HIS A 293 -23.87 0.39 -7.86
N THR A 294 -22.55 0.31 -7.84
CA THR A 294 -21.70 0.41 -9.01
C THR A 294 -20.67 -0.70 -8.98
N ILE A 295 -20.56 -1.46 -10.07
CA ILE A 295 -19.46 -2.40 -10.30
C ILE A 295 -18.60 -1.83 -11.42
N PHE A 296 -17.28 -1.77 -11.20
CA PHE A 296 -16.30 -1.31 -12.18
C PHE A 296 -15.21 -2.38 -12.34
N ALA A 297 -14.85 -2.70 -13.58
CA ALA A 297 -13.78 -3.64 -13.87
C ALA A 297 -12.88 -3.13 -15.01
N VAL A 298 -11.59 -3.44 -14.95
CA VAL A 298 -10.66 -3.30 -16.07
C VAL A 298 -10.26 -4.66 -16.58
N VAL A 299 -10.66 -4.96 -17.81
CA VAL A 299 -10.59 -6.29 -18.40
C VAL A 299 -10.00 -6.24 -19.81
N LYS A 300 -9.33 -7.34 -20.18
CA LYS A 300 -8.81 -7.63 -21.51
C LYS A 300 -9.37 -8.98 -21.96
N PRO A 301 -10.56 -9.01 -22.57
CA PRO A 301 -11.23 -10.25 -22.92
C PRO A 301 -10.61 -10.91 -24.15
N TYR A 302 -10.54 -12.23 -24.17
CA TYR A 302 -10.28 -13.03 -25.37
C TYR A 302 -11.62 -13.63 -25.85
N ILE A 303 -12.22 -13.01 -26.87
CA ILE A 303 -13.56 -13.39 -27.34
C ILE A 303 -13.46 -14.73 -28.08
N SER A 304 -13.97 -15.79 -27.46
CA SER A 304 -14.10 -17.11 -28.10
C SER A 304 -15.37 -17.86 -27.66
N HIS A 305 -15.90 -17.54 -26.47
CA HIS A 305 -17.08 -18.20 -25.89
C HIS A 305 -17.79 -17.24 -24.91
N SER A 306 -19.00 -17.59 -24.48
CA SER A 306 -19.69 -16.90 -23.39
C SER A 306 -19.03 -17.24 -22.04
N THR A 307 -18.80 -16.23 -21.20
CA THR A 307 -18.10 -16.36 -19.92
C THR A 307 -18.69 -15.42 -18.86
N SER A 308 -18.66 -15.84 -17.60
CA SER A 308 -18.97 -14.99 -16.45
C SER A 308 -17.71 -14.27 -15.98
N ILE A 309 -17.79 -12.97 -15.73
CA ILE A 309 -16.67 -12.18 -15.19
C ILE A 309 -16.80 -12.13 -13.67
N ILE A 310 -17.96 -11.70 -13.22
CA ILE A 310 -18.34 -11.61 -11.81
C ILE A 310 -19.76 -12.13 -11.73
N ASN A 311 -19.99 -13.09 -10.83
CA ASN A 311 -21.32 -13.53 -10.50
C ASN A 311 -21.48 -13.59 -8.99
N TYR A 312 -22.64 -13.17 -8.53
CA TYR A 312 -23.09 -13.32 -7.17
C TYR A 312 -24.41 -14.07 -7.23
N ALA A 313 -24.46 -15.23 -6.58
CA ALA A 313 -25.67 -16.02 -6.41
C ALA A 313 -26.29 -15.65 -5.07
N THR A 314 -27.62 -15.60 -5.03
CA THR A 314 -28.33 -15.34 -3.79
C THR A 314 -29.53 -16.22 -3.63
N GLU A 315 -29.66 -16.80 -2.45
CA GLU A 315 -30.77 -17.69 -2.09
C GLU A 315 -32.11 -16.93 -1.99
N ASP A 316 -32.08 -15.62 -1.73
CA ASP A 316 -33.26 -14.78 -1.49
C ASP A 316 -34.01 -14.39 -2.77
N LEU A 317 -33.41 -14.56 -3.96
CA LEU A 317 -34.06 -14.34 -5.25
C LEU A 317 -34.78 -15.60 -5.77
N GLY A 318 -34.94 -16.62 -4.90
CA GLY A 318 -35.32 -18.00 -5.24
C GLY A 318 -34.09 -18.84 -5.55
N SER A 319 -34.25 -20.14 -5.78
CA SER A 319 -33.14 -21.13 -5.89
C SER A 319 -32.10 -20.89 -7.01
N SER A 320 -32.14 -19.75 -7.71
CA SER A 320 -31.33 -19.46 -8.90
C SER A 320 -31.32 -17.95 -9.23
N GLY A 321 -31.15 -17.05 -8.27
CA GLY A 321 -31.00 -15.62 -8.61
C GLY A 321 -29.55 -15.19 -8.72
N THR A 322 -29.23 -14.42 -9.76
CA THR A 322 -27.86 -13.92 -10.01
C THR A 322 -27.82 -12.45 -10.34
N VAL A 323 -26.81 -11.79 -9.80
CA VAL A 323 -26.38 -10.47 -10.24
C VAL A 323 -24.94 -10.56 -10.72
N GLY A 324 -24.65 -10.13 -11.93
CA GLY A 324 -23.30 -10.28 -12.47
C GLY A 324 -23.05 -9.58 -13.80
N ILE A 325 -21.77 -9.55 -14.17
CA ILE A 325 -21.31 -9.12 -15.49
C ILE A 325 -20.89 -10.35 -16.27
N TYR A 326 -21.44 -10.48 -17.46
CA TYR A 326 -21.24 -11.59 -18.38
C TYR A 326 -20.66 -11.06 -19.68
N LEU A 327 -19.77 -11.82 -20.31
CA LEU A 327 -19.33 -11.58 -21.68
C LEU A 327 -19.94 -12.67 -22.55
N ASP A 328 -20.82 -12.33 -23.48
CA ASP A 328 -21.41 -13.32 -24.37
C ASP A 328 -20.47 -13.75 -25.52
N SER A 329 -20.84 -14.81 -26.23
CA SER A 329 -20.09 -15.31 -27.38
C SER A 329 -20.04 -14.34 -28.58
N SER A 330 -20.87 -13.30 -28.58
CA SER A 330 -20.85 -12.23 -29.59
C SER A 330 -19.85 -11.11 -29.25
N GLY A 331 -19.22 -11.18 -28.06
CA GLY A 331 -18.29 -10.18 -27.60
C GLY A 331 -18.98 -8.99 -26.97
N VAL A 332 -20.12 -9.18 -26.31
CA VAL A 332 -20.85 -8.12 -25.62
C VAL A 332 -20.82 -8.36 -24.12
N PHE A 333 -20.37 -7.37 -23.36
CA PHE A 333 -20.57 -7.35 -21.92
C PHE A 333 -22.03 -7.02 -21.61
N GLU A 334 -22.61 -7.81 -20.72
CA GLU A 334 -23.99 -7.69 -20.29
C GLU A 334 -24.04 -7.73 -18.76
N TYR A 335 -24.77 -6.79 -18.19
CA TYR A 335 -25.09 -6.83 -16.77
C TYR A 335 -26.44 -7.49 -16.58
N ILE A 336 -26.46 -8.59 -15.84
CA ILE A 336 -27.65 -9.41 -15.63
C ILE A 336 -28.08 -9.29 -14.17
N VAL A 337 -29.38 -9.08 -14.00
CA VAL A 337 -30.09 -9.20 -12.72
C VAL A 337 -31.22 -10.17 -12.96
N ASN A 338 -31.09 -11.41 -12.46
CA ASN A 338 -32.07 -12.46 -12.67
C ASN A 338 -32.75 -12.84 -11.34
N SER A 339 -34.08 -12.88 -11.31
CA SER A 339 -34.88 -13.45 -10.22
C SER A 339 -35.51 -14.76 -10.69
N ALA A 340 -35.56 -15.78 -9.83
CA ALA A 340 -35.71 -17.20 -10.17
C ALA A 340 -37.04 -17.65 -10.84
N THR A 341 -37.86 -16.75 -11.36
CA THR A 341 -39.04 -17.07 -12.18
C THR A 341 -38.93 -16.44 -13.55
N PHE A 342 -38.07 -16.99 -14.41
CA PHE A 342 -38.03 -16.58 -15.81
C PHE A 342 -38.21 -17.79 -16.74
N THR A 343 -39.42 -17.94 -17.30
CA THR A 343 -39.77 -18.96 -18.31
C THR A 343 -39.77 -18.38 -19.75
N GLY A 344 -39.11 -17.25 -19.98
CA GLY A 344 -39.09 -16.52 -21.25
C GLY A 344 -37.73 -16.56 -21.97
N SER A 345 -37.72 -16.25 -23.28
CA SER A 345 -36.50 -16.20 -24.11
C SER A 345 -35.50 -15.15 -23.64
N VAL A 346 -34.20 -15.44 -23.78
CA VAL A 346 -33.02 -14.61 -23.42
C VAL A 346 -33.14 -13.12 -23.82
N ALA A 347 -33.89 -12.79 -24.89
CA ALA A 347 -34.16 -11.42 -25.33
C ALA A 347 -34.88 -10.52 -24.30
N ALA A 348 -35.51 -11.08 -23.26
CA ALA A 348 -36.15 -10.31 -22.19
C ALA A 348 -35.24 -10.09 -20.95
N VAL A 349 -34.11 -10.82 -20.88
CA VAL A 349 -33.16 -10.80 -19.74
C VAL A 349 -32.03 -9.77 -19.95
N SER A 350 -31.82 -9.30 -21.19
CA SER A 350 -30.66 -8.46 -21.51
C SER A 350 -30.65 -7.11 -20.79
N GLY A 351 -29.67 -6.88 -19.92
CA GLY A 351 -29.44 -5.57 -19.30
C GLY A 351 -28.81 -4.58 -20.28
N THR A 352 -28.14 -3.56 -19.76
CA THR A 352 -27.30 -2.71 -20.59
C THR A 352 -26.17 -3.53 -21.23
N GLN A 353 -25.94 -3.31 -22.52
CA GLN A 353 -24.95 -4.03 -23.31
C GLN A 353 -23.78 -3.11 -23.71
N VAL A 354 -22.56 -3.63 -23.64
CA VAL A 354 -21.33 -2.93 -24.01
C VAL A 354 -20.49 -3.83 -24.92
N SER A 355 -20.29 -3.45 -26.18
CA SER A 355 -19.43 -4.22 -27.08
C SER A 355 -17.99 -4.24 -26.57
N ALA A 356 -17.45 -5.43 -26.40
CA ALA A 356 -16.09 -5.70 -25.98
C ALA A 356 -15.12 -5.66 -27.17
N SER A 357 -13.93 -5.11 -26.96
CA SER A 357 -12.82 -5.21 -27.90
C SER A 357 -11.89 -6.38 -27.50
N ALA A 358 -11.84 -7.45 -28.30
CA ALA A 358 -10.98 -8.61 -28.03
C ALA A 358 -9.50 -8.21 -27.94
N GLY A 359 -8.81 -8.71 -26.92
CA GLY A 359 -7.37 -8.51 -26.73
C GLY A 359 -6.98 -7.07 -26.40
N VAL A 360 -7.93 -6.21 -26.07
CA VAL A 360 -7.68 -4.80 -25.71
C VAL A 360 -8.15 -4.54 -24.29
N TRP A 361 -7.34 -3.82 -23.52
CA TRP A 361 -7.75 -3.38 -22.19
C TRP A 361 -8.86 -2.35 -22.32
N GLN A 362 -9.94 -2.54 -21.59
CA GLN A 362 -11.05 -1.60 -21.51
C GLN A 362 -11.61 -1.59 -20.10
N SER A 363 -12.08 -0.43 -19.65
CA SER A 363 -12.83 -0.37 -18.41
C SER A 363 -14.32 -0.48 -18.70
N ILE A 364 -15.02 -1.26 -17.89
CA ILE A 364 -16.48 -1.36 -17.93
C ILE A 364 -17.03 -0.98 -16.55
N ALA A 365 -18.16 -0.29 -16.54
CA ALA A 365 -18.88 -0.03 -15.32
C ALA A 365 -20.38 -0.19 -15.51
N TYR A 366 -21.05 -0.71 -14.49
CA TYR A 366 -22.50 -0.82 -14.43
C TYR A 366 -22.99 -0.19 -13.16
N THR A 367 -23.93 0.74 -13.27
CA THR A 367 -24.55 1.42 -12.14
C THR A 367 -26.04 1.15 -12.08
N VAL A 368 -26.57 1.05 -10.87
CA VAL A 368 -27.99 0.90 -10.55
C VAL A 368 -28.37 2.04 -9.61
N GLY A 369 -29.39 2.82 -10.00
CA GLY A 369 -29.89 3.96 -9.23
C GLY A 369 -31.02 3.63 -8.24
N PRO A 370 -31.37 4.59 -7.36
CA PRO A 370 -32.29 4.40 -6.22
C PRO A 370 -33.78 4.44 -6.60
N ASP A 371 -34.13 4.84 -7.82
CA ASP A 371 -35.44 5.41 -8.14
C ASP A 371 -36.61 4.39 -8.27
N GLY A 372 -36.45 3.16 -7.78
CA GLY A 372 -37.50 2.12 -7.77
C GLY A 372 -37.98 1.67 -9.15
N LEU A 373 -37.46 2.29 -10.21
CA LEU A 373 -37.59 1.94 -11.63
C LEU A 373 -36.22 1.73 -12.30
N ALA A 374 -35.20 1.63 -11.44
CA ALA A 374 -33.82 1.21 -11.66
C ALA A 374 -33.32 1.34 -13.10
N LYS A 375 -32.88 2.56 -13.45
CA LYS A 375 -32.10 2.77 -14.66
C LYS A 375 -30.74 2.09 -14.49
N GLN A 376 -30.52 1.01 -15.23
CA GLN A 376 -29.18 0.49 -15.42
C GLN A 376 -28.45 1.41 -16.39
N LYS A 377 -27.26 1.85 -16.01
CA LYS A 377 -26.34 2.55 -16.91
C LYS A 377 -25.12 1.68 -17.12
N ALA A 378 -24.64 1.63 -18.35
CA ALA A 378 -23.36 1.01 -18.65
C ALA A 378 -22.39 2.02 -19.22
N TYR A 379 -21.15 1.89 -18.79
CA TYR A 379 -20.04 2.74 -19.15
C TYR A 379 -18.94 1.90 -19.79
N LYS A 380 -18.30 2.43 -20.83
CA LYS A 380 -17.09 1.91 -21.43
C LYS A 380 -16.05 3.01 -21.45
N ASN A 381 -14.87 2.74 -20.89
CA ASN A 381 -13.75 3.69 -20.84
C ASN A 381 -14.16 5.06 -20.28
N GLY A 382 -14.83 5.06 -19.12
CA GLY A 382 -15.30 6.28 -18.48
C GLY A 382 -16.55 6.92 -19.13
N VAL A 383 -16.99 6.47 -20.30
CA VAL A 383 -18.08 7.10 -21.06
C VAL A 383 -19.37 6.27 -20.97
N LEU A 384 -20.50 6.94 -20.72
CA LEU A 384 -21.83 6.31 -20.74
C LEU A 384 -22.16 5.82 -22.16
N VAL A 385 -22.39 4.51 -22.33
CA VAL A 385 -22.68 3.90 -23.64
C VAL A 385 -24.11 3.37 -23.76
N SER A 386 -24.77 3.06 -22.65
CA SER A 386 -26.13 2.55 -22.66
C SER A 386 -26.89 2.92 -21.39
N THR A 387 -28.21 3.11 -21.52
CA THR A 387 -29.12 3.25 -20.40
C THR A 387 -30.36 2.44 -20.69
N VAL A 388 -30.71 1.53 -19.77
CA VAL A 388 -31.90 0.71 -19.86
C VAL A 388 -32.76 1.01 -18.63
N SER A 389 -33.98 1.48 -18.88
CA SER A 389 -34.99 1.59 -17.82
C SER A 389 -35.67 0.23 -17.70
N LYS A 390 -35.25 -0.58 -16.72
CA LYS A 390 -35.89 -1.86 -16.39
C LYS A 390 -36.26 -1.85 -14.92
N SER A 391 -37.52 -2.10 -14.61
CA SER A 391 -37.94 -2.38 -13.24
C SER A 391 -37.48 -3.79 -12.87
N PHE A 392 -36.42 -3.89 -12.07
CA PHE A 392 -36.07 -5.11 -11.36
C PHE A 392 -36.30 -4.92 -9.88
N ASP A 393 -36.72 -5.99 -9.24
CA ASP A 393 -37.00 -6.04 -7.82
C ASP A 393 -35.85 -6.79 -7.12
N ILE A 394 -34.69 -6.13 -6.98
CA ILE A 394 -33.60 -6.65 -6.15
C ILE A 394 -33.96 -6.21 -4.75
N ARG A 395 -34.73 -7.00 -4.01
CA ARG A 395 -35.23 -6.57 -2.70
C ARG A 395 -34.40 -7.06 -1.52
N ILE A 396 -33.43 -7.97 -1.69
CA ILE A 396 -32.47 -8.42 -0.65
C ILE A 396 -31.18 -8.94 -1.31
N ILE A 397 -30.01 -8.39 -0.95
CA ILE A 397 -28.72 -9.10 -1.02
C ILE A 397 -28.43 -9.51 0.42
N PRO A 398 -28.64 -10.78 0.82
CA PRO A 398 -28.40 -11.20 2.18
C PRO A 398 -26.91 -11.07 2.51
N VAL A 399 -26.65 -10.60 3.72
CA VAL A 399 -25.30 -10.53 4.27
C VAL A 399 -24.83 -11.97 4.49
N GLY A 400 -23.73 -12.37 3.84
CA GLY A 400 -23.13 -13.71 3.96
C GLY A 400 -23.02 -14.50 2.65
N ASP A 401 -23.52 -13.95 1.54
CA ASP A 401 -23.40 -14.57 0.22
C ASP A 401 -22.01 -14.39 -0.39
N SER A 402 -21.58 -15.39 -1.18
CA SER A 402 -20.29 -15.39 -1.86
C SER A 402 -20.32 -14.65 -3.19
N ILE A 403 -19.31 -13.81 -3.45
CA ILE A 403 -19.02 -13.30 -4.80
C ILE A 403 -18.00 -14.19 -5.46
N ASN A 404 -18.35 -14.74 -6.62
CA ASN A 404 -17.47 -15.53 -7.45
C ASN A 404 -16.89 -14.63 -8.55
N ILE A 405 -15.58 -14.37 -8.47
CA ILE A 405 -14.82 -13.75 -9.54
C ILE A 405 -14.30 -14.87 -10.44
N VAL A 406 -14.74 -14.91 -11.70
CA VAL A 406 -14.39 -15.96 -12.66
C VAL A 406 -14.75 -17.36 -12.13
N GLY A 407 -16.04 -17.57 -11.86
CA GLY A 407 -16.56 -18.84 -11.36
C GLY A 407 -17.65 -19.39 -12.27
N ASN A 408 -17.60 -20.69 -12.53
CA ASN A 408 -18.72 -21.42 -13.12
C ASN A 408 -19.78 -21.58 -12.02
N ASP A 409 -20.98 -21.04 -12.25
CA ASP A 409 -22.14 -21.35 -11.43
C ASP A 409 -22.96 -22.41 -12.16
N PRO A 410 -22.74 -23.70 -11.88
CA PRO A 410 -23.35 -24.79 -12.64
C PRO A 410 -24.87 -24.85 -12.44
N GLU A 411 -25.41 -24.28 -11.37
CA GLU A 411 -26.83 -24.38 -11.04
C GLU A 411 -27.70 -23.44 -11.88
N LEU A 412 -27.16 -22.28 -12.26
CA LEU A 412 -27.92 -21.24 -12.94
C LEU A 412 -27.96 -21.35 -14.45
N PHE A 413 -26.88 -21.84 -15.05
CA PHE A 413 -26.73 -21.77 -16.51
C PHE A 413 -26.48 -23.12 -17.20
N GLY A 414 -26.56 -24.22 -16.44
CA GLY A 414 -26.19 -25.55 -16.90
C GLY A 414 -24.66 -25.66 -17.12
N ALA A 415 -24.17 -26.88 -17.34
CA ALA A 415 -22.74 -27.21 -17.39
C ALA A 415 -21.91 -26.57 -18.55
N ALA A 416 -22.40 -25.50 -19.19
CA ALA A 416 -21.90 -24.98 -20.47
C ALA A 416 -21.30 -23.56 -20.40
N PHE A 417 -21.24 -22.90 -19.24
CA PHE A 417 -20.53 -21.63 -19.14
C PHE A 417 -19.04 -21.86 -18.90
N HIS A 418 -18.23 -21.20 -19.71
CA HIS A 418 -16.78 -21.29 -19.66
C HIS A 418 -16.24 -20.20 -18.73
N GLU A 419 -15.13 -20.50 -18.05
CA GLU A 419 -14.37 -19.52 -17.28
C GLU A 419 -13.98 -18.32 -18.15
N PHE A 420 -14.00 -17.11 -17.59
CA PHE A 420 -13.53 -15.90 -18.28
C PHE A 420 -12.17 -16.13 -18.90
N THR A 421 -12.13 -16.10 -20.23
CA THR A 421 -10.90 -16.22 -20.99
C THR A 421 -10.41 -14.81 -21.26
N GLY A 422 -9.50 -14.31 -20.43
CA GLY A 422 -9.03 -12.92 -20.49
C GLY A 422 -8.07 -12.58 -19.36
N SER A 423 -7.64 -11.32 -19.30
CA SER A 423 -6.94 -10.76 -18.14
C SER A 423 -7.86 -9.74 -17.45
N MET A 424 -7.79 -9.66 -16.13
CA MET A 424 -8.45 -8.63 -15.33
C MET A 424 -7.39 -7.98 -14.46
N ALA A 425 -7.39 -6.66 -14.39
CA ALA A 425 -6.38 -5.93 -13.63
C ALA A 425 -6.95 -5.05 -12.52
N TYR A 426 -8.26 -4.80 -12.54
CA TYR A 426 -8.93 -4.05 -11.49
C TYR A 426 -10.39 -4.48 -11.37
N LEU A 427 -10.89 -4.56 -10.14
CA LEU A 427 -12.28 -4.72 -9.79
C LEU A 427 -12.60 -3.82 -8.60
N GLY A 428 -13.66 -3.00 -8.74
CA GLY A 428 -14.19 -2.16 -7.67
C GLY A 428 -15.70 -2.30 -7.56
N TRP A 429 -16.21 -2.19 -6.33
CA TRP A 429 -17.63 -2.16 -6.02
C TRP A 429 -17.91 -0.97 -5.10
N TRP A 430 -18.94 -0.17 -5.40
CA TRP A 430 -19.44 0.90 -4.53
C TRP A 430 -20.91 0.67 -4.18
N PRO A 431 -21.33 0.87 -2.92
CA PRO A 431 -22.74 0.80 -2.50
C PRO A 431 -23.48 2.12 -2.79
N LYS A 432 -23.27 2.68 -3.98
CA LYS A 432 -23.97 3.88 -4.50
C LYS A 432 -23.96 3.90 -6.02
N GLU A 433 -24.86 4.67 -6.62
CA GLU A 433 -24.83 4.96 -8.05
C GLU A 433 -23.75 6.02 -8.31
N LEU A 434 -22.65 5.63 -8.96
CA LEU A 434 -21.64 6.61 -9.35
C LEU A 434 -22.18 7.50 -10.49
N THR A 435 -21.90 8.80 -10.41
CA THR A 435 -22.23 9.72 -11.52
C THR A 435 -21.31 9.48 -12.72
N PRO A 436 -21.68 9.91 -13.95
CA PRO A 436 -20.78 9.83 -15.10
C PRO A 436 -19.41 10.48 -14.86
N GLU A 437 -19.36 11.59 -14.12
CA GLU A 437 -18.12 12.29 -13.77
C GLU A 437 -17.26 11.46 -12.80
N GLU A 438 -17.89 10.82 -11.80
CA GLU A 438 -17.18 9.92 -10.87
C GLU A 438 -16.62 8.70 -11.62
N ILE A 439 -17.38 8.12 -12.55
CA ILE A 439 -16.92 7.01 -13.39
C ILE A 439 -15.73 7.42 -14.27
N ALA A 440 -15.76 8.63 -14.84
CA ALA A 440 -14.65 9.16 -15.63
C ALA A 440 -13.39 9.33 -14.77
N VAL A 441 -13.53 9.86 -13.55
CA VAL A 441 -12.40 9.98 -12.60
C VAL A 441 -11.82 8.62 -12.24
N VAL A 442 -12.66 7.62 -11.94
CA VAL A 442 -12.19 6.25 -11.65
C VAL A 442 -11.46 5.67 -12.86
N HIS A 443 -12.00 5.85 -14.07
CA HIS A 443 -11.34 5.42 -15.30
C HIS A 443 -9.96 6.07 -15.48
N ASP A 444 -9.90 7.40 -15.43
CA ASP A 444 -8.65 8.15 -15.65
C ASP A 444 -7.59 7.76 -14.61
N TRP A 445 -8.00 7.61 -13.35
CA TRP A 445 -7.13 7.16 -12.27
C TRP A 445 -6.55 5.78 -12.57
N VAL A 446 -7.38 4.79 -12.94
CA VAL A 446 -6.87 3.44 -13.25
C VAL A 446 -5.95 3.47 -14.47
N VAL A 447 -6.28 4.23 -15.52
CA VAL A 447 -5.46 4.32 -16.75
C VAL A 447 -4.10 4.96 -16.48
N THR A 448 -4.07 6.03 -15.68
CA THR A 448 -2.87 6.83 -15.44
C THR A 448 -1.98 6.24 -14.36
N GLU A 449 -2.54 5.86 -13.21
CA GLU A 449 -1.78 5.37 -12.06
C GLU A 449 -1.59 3.85 -12.06
N GLY A 450 -2.53 3.10 -12.65
CA GLY A 450 -2.45 1.63 -12.78
C GLY A 450 -1.39 1.14 -13.76
N GLY A 451 -0.63 2.04 -14.38
CA GLY A 451 0.48 1.68 -15.27
C GLY A 451 0.06 1.13 -16.64
N PHE A 452 -1.22 1.26 -17.04
CA PHE A 452 -1.68 0.77 -18.34
C PHE A 452 -1.21 1.64 -19.52
N GLY A 453 -0.59 2.80 -19.27
CA GLY A 453 0.30 3.49 -20.23
C GLY A 453 -0.31 3.78 -21.60
N GLY A 454 -1.57 4.24 -21.65
CA GLY A 454 -2.27 4.52 -22.92
C GLY A 454 -2.76 3.29 -23.69
N ASN A 455 -2.64 2.08 -23.12
CA ASN A 455 -3.10 0.83 -23.74
C ASN A 455 -4.58 0.50 -23.46
N ILE A 456 -5.31 1.40 -22.78
CA ILE A 456 -6.76 1.33 -22.65
C ILE A 456 -7.34 2.23 -23.75
N SER A 457 -8.03 1.62 -24.72
CA SER A 457 -8.53 2.29 -25.94
C SER A 457 -9.99 2.67 -25.85
#